data_AF-A0A9W6SMP4-F1
#
_entry.id   AF-A0A9W6SMP4-F1
#
_cell.length_a   1.000
_cell.length_b   1.000
_cell.length_c   1.000
_cell.angle_alpha   90.00
_cell.angle_beta   90.00
_cell.angle_gamma   90.00
#
_symmetry.space_group_name_H-M   'P 1'
#
loop_
_entity.id
_entity.type
_entity.pdbx_description
1 polymer ?
#
loop_
_entity_poly.entity_id
_entity_poly.type
_entity_poly.pdbx_seq_one_letter_code
_entity_poly.pdbx_strand_id
1 'polypeptide(L)'
;MRGEEVLHVEVKGTTGVDLTVNLTRNEVAHASSPEVTAALFILFGIAVATGPGGPVASGGTVRLVQPWVPDPARLTPVMFTYTV
;
A
#
# COMPACT_ATOMS: atom_id res chain seq x y z
N MET A 1 -28.63 -11.19 -12.38
CA MET A 1 -27.97 -11.12 -11.07
C MET A 1 -26.74 -10.26 -11.25
N ARG A 2 -26.64 -9.12 -10.57
CA ARG A 2 -25.45 -8.28 -10.59
C ARG A 2 -24.54 -8.89 -9.52
N GLY A 3 -23.48 -9.60 -9.93
CA GLY A 3 -22.52 -10.16 -8.98
C GLY A 3 -22.00 -9.04 -8.09
N GLU A 4 -21.81 -9.32 -6.80
CA GLU A 4 -21.25 -8.33 -5.87
C GLU A 4 -19.88 -7.91 -6.41
N GLU A 5 -19.75 -6.65 -6.82
CA GLU A 5 -18.46 -6.08 -7.22
C GLU A 5 -17.60 -5.99 -5.96
N VAL A 6 -16.57 -6.84 -5.88
CA VAL A 6 -15.63 -6.86 -4.75
C VAL A 6 -14.54 -5.82 -5.00
N LEU A 7 -14.40 -4.87 -4.07
CA LEU A 7 -13.26 -3.94 -4.04
C LEU A 7 -12.15 -4.51 -3.15
N HIS A 8 -10.97 -4.70 -3.72
CA HIS A 8 -9.77 -5.10 -2.98
C HIS A 8 -9.01 -3.85 -2.54
N VAL A 9 -8.69 -3.72 -1.25
CA VAL A 9 -8.00 -2.53 -0.72
C VAL A 9 -6.63 -2.91 -0.21
N GLU A 10 -5.59 -2.37 -0.84
CA GLU A 10 -4.21 -2.43 -0.34
C GLU A 10 -3.98 -1.26 0.63
N VAL A 11 -3.51 -1.56 1.85
CA VAL A 11 -3.36 -0.57 2.92
C VAL A 11 -1.88 -0.44 3.31
N LYS A 12 -1.33 0.77 3.13
CA LYS A 12 0.06 1.09 3.45
C LYS A 12 0.15 2.20 4.49
N GLY A 13 1.07 2.04 5.44
CA GLY A 13 1.43 3.05 6.43
C GLY A 13 2.91 3.37 6.35
N THR A 14 3.27 4.65 6.40
CA THR A 14 4.68 5.08 6.44
C THR A 14 4.88 6.28 7.36
N THR A 15 6.01 6.31 8.06
CA THR A 15 6.47 7.47 8.83
C THR A 15 7.11 8.53 7.92
N GLY A 16 7.51 8.15 6.70
CA GLY A 16 8.07 9.06 5.71
C GLY A 16 7.05 10.12 5.25
N VAL A 17 7.57 11.30 4.89
CA VAL A 17 6.78 12.41 4.32
C VAL A 17 6.61 12.30 2.81
N ASP A 18 7.50 11.56 2.15
CA ASP A 18 7.41 11.27 0.73
C ASP A 18 6.31 10.25 0.47
N LEU A 19 5.52 10.46 -0.60
CA LEU A 19 4.44 9.56 -1.03
C LEU A 19 4.96 8.31 -1.75
N THR A 20 5.88 7.60 -1.09
CA THR A 20 6.46 6.34 -1.57
C THR A 20 6.10 5.23 -0.59
N VAL A 21 5.58 4.12 -1.10
CA VAL A 21 5.23 2.94 -0.31
C VAL A 21 5.87 1.70 -0.91
N ASN A 22 6.27 0.76 -0.04
CA ASN A 22 6.81 -0.52 -0.49
C ASN A 22 5.68 -1.43 -0.92
N LEU A 23 5.84 -2.01 -2.11
CA LEU A 23 4.92 -3.01 -2.66
C LEU A 23 5.68 -4.32 -2.85
N THR A 24 5.04 -5.43 -2.51
CA THR A 24 5.57 -6.76 -2.84
C THR A 24 5.23 -7.13 -4.29
N ARG A 25 5.96 -8.11 -4.84
CA ARG A 25 5.66 -8.66 -6.17
C ARG A 25 4.20 -9.12 -6.27
N ASN A 26 3.70 -9.78 -5.24
CA ASN A 26 2.35 -10.37 -5.26
C ASN A 26 1.26 -9.31 -5.17
N GLU A 27 1.48 -8.22 -4.43
CA GLU A 27 0.57 -7.07 -4.38
C GLU A 27 0.47 -6.39 -5.76
N VAL A 28 1.62 -6.15 -6.41
CA VAL A 28 1.64 -5.59 -7.77
C VAL A 28 0.94 -6.51 -8.76
N ALA A 29 1.22 -7.82 -8.72
CA ALA A 29 0.59 -8.79 -9.60
C ALA A 29 -0.93 -8.88 -9.39
N HIS A 30 -1.38 -8.88 -8.13
CA HIS A 30 -2.80 -8.93 -7.78
C HIS A 30 -3.56 -7.70 -8.28
N ALA A 31 -3.04 -6.49 -8.01
CA ALA A 31 -3.68 -5.24 -8.43
C ALA A 31 -3.58 -4.98 -9.95
N SER A 32 -2.70 -5.68 -10.66
CA SER A 32 -2.61 -5.61 -12.12
C SER A 32 -3.52 -6.61 -12.83
N SER A 33 -4.19 -7.50 -12.09
CA SER A 33 -5.11 -8.49 -12.67
C SER A 33 -6.34 -7.80 -13.24
N PRO A 34 -6.76 -8.11 -14.49
CA PRO A 34 -7.95 -7.51 -15.11
C PRO A 34 -9.26 -7.89 -14.40
N GLU A 35 -9.27 -8.96 -13.60
CA GLU A 35 -10.41 -9.39 -12.81
C GLU A 35 -10.52 -8.67 -11.45
N VAL A 36 -9.51 -7.88 -11.08
CA VAL A 36 -9.43 -7.22 -9.78
C VAL A 36 -9.75 -5.73 -9.92
N THR A 37 -10.74 -5.28 -9.15
CA THR A 37 -10.92 -3.85 -8.87
C THR A 37 -10.21 -3.52 -7.57
N ALA A 38 -9.14 -2.71 -7.65
CA ALA A 38 -8.31 -2.37 -6.50
C ALA A 38 -8.35 -0.89 -6.13
N ALA A 39 -8.10 -0.61 -4.85
CA ALA A 39 -7.77 0.72 -4.33
C ALA A 39 -6.47 0.63 -3.50
N LEU A 40 -5.69 1.71 -3.52
CA LEU A 40 -4.50 1.86 -2.66
C LEU A 40 -4.77 2.97 -1.64
N PHE A 41 -4.83 2.58 -0.38
CA PHE A 41 -4.99 3.46 0.77
C PHE A 41 -3.63 3.65 1.44
N ILE A 42 -3.14 4.89 1.49
CA ILE A 42 -1.85 5.23 2.08
C ILE A 42 -2.09 6.19 3.25
N LEU A 43 -1.57 5.85 4.43
CA LEU A 43 -1.39 6.78 5.54
C LEU A 43 0.09 7.14 5.64
N PHE A 44 0.44 8.40 5.35
CA PHE A 44 1.83 8.87 5.33
C PHE A 44 2.07 9.97 6.36
N GLY A 45 3.33 10.16 6.76
CA GLY A 45 3.70 11.10 7.82
C GLY A 45 3.25 10.67 9.21
N ILE A 46 3.20 9.35 9.48
CA ILE A 46 2.85 8.81 10.79
C ILE A 46 3.96 9.19 11.78
N ALA A 47 3.60 9.85 12.89
CA ALA A 47 4.51 10.12 13.98
C ALA A 47 4.52 8.94 14.95
N VAL A 48 5.70 8.37 15.23
CA VAL A 48 5.88 7.29 16.20
C VAL A 48 6.75 7.81 17.35
N ALA A 49 6.20 7.78 18.57
CA ALA A 49 6.89 8.17 19.79
C ALA A 49 7.04 6.96 20.73
N THR A 50 8.05 6.98 21.61
CA THR A 50 8.18 5.98 22.67
C THR A 50 7.26 6.35 23.84
N GLY A 51 6.31 5.48 24.16
CA GLY A 51 5.44 5.59 25.34
C GLY A 51 5.81 4.57 26.43
N PRO A 52 5.17 4.66 27.61
CA PRO A 52 5.42 3.77 28.74
C PRO A 52 5.19 2.27 28.45
N GLY A 53 4.36 1.95 27.46
CA GLY A 53 4.02 0.58 27.03
C GLY A 53 4.59 0.19 25.67
N GLY A 54 5.51 0.98 25.10
CA GLY A 54 6.05 0.77 23.76
C GLY A 54 5.71 1.90 22.78
N PRO A 55 5.89 1.68 21.46
CA PRO A 55 5.69 2.71 20.46
C PRO A 55 4.21 3.12 20.37
N VAL A 56 3.97 4.43 20.34
CA VAL A 56 2.65 5.05 20.14
C VAL A 56 2.67 5.79 18.81
N ALA A 57 1.78 5.39 17.90
CA ALA A 57 1.61 6.03 16.60
C ALA A 57 0.48 7.08 16.65
N SER A 58 0.67 8.21 15.98
CA SER A 58 -0.33 9.27 15.90
C SER A 58 -0.21 10.08 14.60
N GLY A 59 -1.28 10.79 14.26
CA GLY A 59 -1.33 11.64 13.07
C GLY A 59 -1.33 10.86 11.77
N GLY A 60 -0.67 11.44 10.75
CA GLY A 60 -0.67 10.95 9.38
C GLY A 60 -1.74 11.61 8.50
N THR A 61 -1.50 11.63 7.20
CA THR A 61 -2.43 12.13 6.18
C THR A 61 -2.82 10.98 5.25
N VAL A 62 -4.09 10.94 4.86
CA VAL A 62 -4.60 9.91 3.96
C VAL A 62 -4.38 10.32 2.50
N ARG A 63 -3.88 9.39 1.70
CA ARG A 63 -3.91 9.42 0.23
C ARG A 63 -4.61 8.15 -0.27
N LEU A 64 -5.73 8.32 -0.95
CA LEU A 64 -6.47 7.25 -1.61
C LEU A 64 -6.26 7.33 -3.12
N VAL A 65 -5.95 6.20 -3.76
CA VAL A 65 -5.92 6.04 -5.20
C VAL A 65 -6.96 4.98 -5.57
N GLN A 66 -8.00 5.39 -6.30
CA GLN A 66 -9.09 4.50 -6.72
C GLN A 66 -9.66 4.98 -8.08
N PRO A 67 -9.72 4.10 -9.11
CA PRO A 67 -9.12 2.77 -9.13
C PRO A 67 -7.59 2.86 -9.05
N TRP A 68 -6.96 1.86 -8.43
CA TRP A 68 -5.52 1.71 -8.42
C TRP A 68 -5.11 0.59 -9.37
N VAL A 69 -4.33 0.95 -10.38
CA VAL A 69 -3.59 0.03 -11.23
C VAL A 69 -2.12 0.43 -11.13
N PRO A 70 -1.20 -0.49 -10.75
CA PRO A 70 0.22 -0.17 -10.68
C PRO A 70 0.75 0.31 -12.04
N ASP A 71 1.37 1.49 -12.07
CA ASP A 71 2.07 2.00 -13.25
C ASP A 71 3.52 1.48 -13.24
N PRO A 72 3.92 0.62 -14.20
CA PRO A 72 5.27 0.08 -14.24
C PRO A 72 6.37 1.13 -14.27
N ALA A 73 6.11 2.32 -14.85
CA ALA A 73 7.09 3.42 -14.91
C ALA A 73 7.34 4.07 -13.53
N ARG A 74 6.47 3.82 -12.55
CA ARG A 74 6.56 4.34 -11.18
C ARG A 74 7.02 3.29 -10.18
N LEU A 75 7.29 2.05 -10.62
CA LEU A 75 7.79 0.98 -9.78
C LEU A 75 9.31 0.91 -9.86
N THR A 76 9.96 0.86 -8.70
CA THR A 76 11.40 0.59 -8.58
C THR A 76 11.58 -0.76 -7.88
N PRO A 77 12.34 -1.71 -8.47
CA PRO A 77 12.67 -2.97 -7.80
C PRO A 77 13.56 -2.70 -6.60
N VAL A 78 13.06 -2.97 -5.39
CA VAL A 78 13.79 -2.72 -4.13
C VAL A 78 14.04 -3.98 -3.30
N MET A 79 13.41 -5.11 -3.63
CA MET A 79 13.51 -6.36 -2.88
C MET A 79 13.67 -7.55 -3.84
N PHE A 80 14.59 -8.45 -3.49
CA PHE A 80 14.83 -9.71 -4.20
C PHE A 80 14.71 -10.87 -3.20
N THR A 81 14.18 -12.00 -3.67
CA THR A 81 14.15 -13.26 -2.93
C THR A 81 15.14 -14.22 -3.57
N TYR A 82 15.92 -14.91 -2.74
CA TYR A 82 16.83 -15.97 -3.17
C TYR A 82 16.40 -17.29 -2.54
N THR A 83 16.41 -18.37 -3.32
CA THR A 83 16.02 -19.72 -2.89
C THR A 83 17.23 -20.63 -3.01
N VAL A 84 17.47 -21.47 -1.99
CA VAL A 84 18.51 -22.50 -1.95
C VAL A 84 17.94 -23.89 -2.13
#